data_AF-A0A9E6MT66-F1
#
_entry.id   AF-A0A9E6MT66-F1
#
_cell.length_a   1.000
_cell.length_b   1.000
_cell.length_c   1.000
_cell.angle_alpha   90.00
_cell.angle_beta   90.00
_cell.angle_gamma   90.00
#
_symmetry.space_group_name_H-M   'P 1'
#
loop_
_entity.id
_entity.type
_entity.pdbx_description
1 polymer ?
#
loop_
_entity_poly.entity_id
_entity_poly.type
_entity_poly.pdbx_seq_one_letter_code
_entity_poly.pdbx_strand_id
1 'polypeptide(L)'
;MSLKERLATMKQSALTEDNIAKQVEDILIKAAKDGESTVVIYLDKENGYKTQAVCQFLTKEGIDFKKAYDSYQTTEFPYIDTHMGGYEGVDPNKQVPVTKYQFKGIRVFL
;
A
#
# COMPACT_ATOMS: atom_id res chain seq x y z
N MET A 1 -13.42 5.14 32.52
CA MET A 1 -12.84 4.71 31.23
C MET A 1 -11.36 4.43 31.40
N SER A 2 -10.93 3.23 31.07
CA SER A 2 -9.52 2.82 31.06
C SER A 2 -8.80 3.34 29.81
N LEU A 3 -7.45 3.37 29.84
CA LEU A 3 -6.62 3.73 28.68
C LEU A 3 -6.96 2.87 27.45
N LYS A 4 -7.21 1.56 27.66
CA LYS A 4 -7.56 0.61 26.61
C LYS A 4 -8.86 0.99 25.90
N GLU A 5 -9.87 1.41 26.64
CA GLU A 5 -11.15 1.86 26.08
C GLU A 5 -11.00 3.15 25.29
N ARG A 6 -10.25 4.12 25.82
CA ARG A 6 -9.97 5.38 25.11
C ARG A 6 -9.26 5.15 23.77
N LEU A 7 -8.28 4.24 23.75
CA LEU A 7 -7.56 3.86 22.52
C LEU A 7 -8.47 3.17 21.51
N ALA A 8 -9.38 2.29 21.95
CA ALA A 8 -10.32 1.61 21.07
C ALA A 8 -11.32 2.60 20.43
N THR A 9 -11.89 3.50 21.24
CA THR A 9 -12.80 4.55 20.74
C THR A 9 -12.10 5.45 19.74
N MET A 10 -10.88 5.90 20.05
CA MET A 10 -10.12 6.78 19.16
C MET A 10 -9.75 6.07 17.84
N LYS A 11 -9.42 4.78 17.90
CA LYS A 11 -9.17 3.96 16.70
C LYS A 11 -10.41 3.88 15.81
N GLN A 12 -11.60 3.81 16.40
CA GLN A 12 -12.85 3.74 15.66
C GLN A 12 -13.24 5.10 15.06
N SER A 13 -13.04 6.20 15.79
CA SER A 13 -13.24 7.55 15.26
C SER A 13 -12.25 7.91 14.15
N ALA A 14 -11.01 7.39 14.21
CA ALA A 14 -9.99 7.60 13.19
C ALA A 14 -10.27 6.88 11.85
N LEU A 15 -11.37 6.10 11.76
CA LEU A 15 -11.80 5.43 10.54
C LEU A 15 -12.80 6.24 9.72
N THR A 16 -13.12 7.48 10.07
CA THR A 16 -13.95 8.34 9.21
C THR A 16 -13.11 8.96 8.08
N GLU A 17 -13.72 9.15 6.90
CA GLU A 17 -13.06 9.76 5.74
C GLU A 17 -12.44 11.13 6.09
N ASP A 18 -13.16 11.99 6.82
CA ASP A 18 -12.68 13.31 7.25
C ASP A 18 -11.44 13.23 8.15
N ASN A 19 -11.41 12.29 9.09
CA ASN A 19 -10.25 12.12 9.98
C ASN A 19 -9.05 11.53 9.25
N ILE A 20 -9.28 10.69 8.23
CA ILE A 20 -8.23 10.16 7.37
C ILE A 20 -7.67 11.29 6.49
N ALA A 21 -8.53 12.07 5.86
CA ALA A 21 -8.15 13.23 5.04
C ALA A 21 -7.29 14.21 5.84
N LYS A 22 -7.72 14.60 7.04
CA LYS A 22 -6.95 15.50 7.91
C LYS A 22 -5.59 14.95 8.31
N GLN A 23 -5.50 13.64 8.60
CA GLN A 23 -4.21 13.01 8.87
C GLN A 23 -3.28 13.01 7.66
N VAL A 24 -3.83 12.79 6.46
CA VAL A 24 -3.05 12.87 5.22
C VAL A 24 -2.57 14.30 5.00
N GLU A 25 -3.45 15.29 5.12
CA GLU A 25 -3.13 16.71 5.01
C GLU A 25 -1.99 17.11 5.95
N ASP A 26 -2.06 16.73 7.23
CA ASP A 26 -0.99 17.01 8.21
C ASP A 26 0.36 16.40 7.79
N ILE A 27 0.36 15.18 7.23
CA ILE A 27 1.57 14.52 6.70
C ILE A 27 2.12 15.29 5.50
N LEU A 28 1.27 15.68 4.55
CA LEU A 28 1.70 16.40 3.34
C LEU A 28 2.24 17.79 3.67
N ILE A 29 1.57 18.54 4.56
CA ILE A 29 2.04 19.85 5.03
C ILE A 29 3.40 19.73 5.69
N LYS A 30 3.60 18.71 6.53
CA LYS A 30 4.88 18.48 7.17
C LYS A 30 5.97 18.16 6.14
N ALA A 31 5.71 17.24 5.22
CA ALA A 31 6.66 16.89 4.16
C ALA A 31 7.03 18.10 3.29
N ALA A 32 6.05 18.94 2.92
CA ALA A 32 6.28 20.17 2.17
C ALA A 32 7.13 21.18 2.95
N LYS A 33 6.91 21.34 4.27
CA LYS A 33 7.74 22.18 5.15
C LYS A 33 9.17 21.66 5.26
N ASP A 34 9.34 20.34 5.26
CA ASP A 34 10.63 19.67 5.32
C ASP A 34 11.37 19.70 3.96
N GLY A 35 10.72 20.20 2.90
CA GLY A 35 11.29 20.31 1.55
C GLY A 35 11.30 19.00 0.76
N GLU A 36 10.51 18.01 1.20
CA GLU A 36 10.39 16.71 0.54
C GLU A 36 9.59 16.84 -0.76
N SER A 37 10.11 16.26 -1.85
CA SER A 37 9.40 16.18 -3.15
C SER A 37 8.50 14.96 -3.24
N THR A 38 8.60 14.03 -2.28
CA THR A 38 7.86 12.78 -2.29
C THR A 38 7.69 12.27 -0.86
N VAL A 39 6.50 11.77 -0.53
CA VAL A 39 6.21 11.17 0.77
C VAL A 39 5.47 9.85 0.61
N VAL A 40 5.75 8.88 1.48
CA VAL A 40 5.03 7.59 1.50
C VAL A 40 4.10 7.54 2.71
N ILE A 41 2.80 7.43 2.43
CA ILE A 41 1.75 7.19 3.41
C ILE A 41 1.61 5.68 3.56
N TYR A 42 2.08 5.15 4.70
CA TYR A 42 2.06 3.72 5.00
C TYR A 42 0.64 3.21 5.26
N LEU A 43 0.25 2.14 4.57
CA LEU A 43 -1.08 1.55 4.66
C LEU A 43 -1.00 0.02 4.60
N ASP A 44 -1.74 -0.66 5.48
CA ASP A 44 -1.63 -2.12 5.64
C ASP A 44 -2.28 -2.93 4.51
N LYS A 45 -3.31 -2.37 3.85
CA LYS A 45 -4.14 -3.10 2.88
C LYS A 45 -4.31 -2.29 1.61
N GLU A 46 -3.91 -2.85 0.48
CA GLU A 46 -4.00 -2.17 -0.82
C GLU A 46 -5.43 -1.76 -1.20
N ASN A 47 -6.39 -2.67 -0.98
CA ASN A 47 -7.81 -2.43 -1.27
C ASN A 47 -8.62 -2.21 0.02
N GLY A 48 -7.96 -1.74 1.08
CA GLY A 48 -8.64 -1.41 2.34
C GLY A 48 -9.38 -0.08 2.26
N TYR A 49 -10.42 0.08 3.08
CA TYR A 49 -11.19 1.33 3.20
C TYR A 49 -10.30 2.57 3.39
N LYS A 50 -9.28 2.48 4.26
CA LYS A 50 -8.34 3.59 4.48
C LYS A 50 -7.60 3.98 3.20
N THR A 51 -7.08 2.99 2.47
CA THR A 51 -6.34 3.25 1.23
C THR A 51 -7.24 3.90 0.19
N GLN A 52 -8.49 3.43 0.08
CA GLN A 52 -9.47 4.04 -0.81
C GLN A 52 -9.76 5.50 -0.42
N ALA A 53 -9.97 5.78 0.87
CA ALA A 53 -10.21 7.14 1.37
C ALA A 53 -9.02 8.07 1.09
N VAL A 54 -7.78 7.60 1.31
CA VAL A 54 -6.56 8.37 0.99
C VAL A 54 -6.49 8.67 -0.50
N CYS A 55 -6.68 7.67 -1.36
CA CYS A 55 -6.67 7.85 -2.82
C CYS A 55 -7.76 8.83 -3.28
N GLN A 56 -8.97 8.74 -2.72
CA GLN A 56 -10.07 9.65 -3.02
C GLN A 56 -9.75 11.09 -2.60
N PHE A 57 -9.21 11.29 -1.40
CA PHE A 57 -8.77 12.59 -0.93
C PHE A 57 -7.72 13.21 -1.88
N LEU A 58 -6.65 12.48 -2.18
CA LEU A 58 -5.59 12.97 -3.06
C LEU A 58 -6.10 13.29 -4.47
N THR A 59 -7.03 12.48 -4.98
CA THR A 59 -7.67 12.72 -6.28
C THR A 59 -8.53 13.98 -6.27
N LYS A 60 -9.29 14.23 -5.19
CA LYS A 60 -10.10 15.44 -5.02
C LYS A 60 -9.23 16.71 -4.98
N GLU A 61 -8.09 16.63 -4.31
CA GLU A 61 -7.11 17.72 -4.24
C GLU A 61 -6.24 17.87 -5.51
N GLY A 62 -6.37 16.95 -6.48
CA GLY A 62 -5.60 16.99 -7.73
C GLY A 62 -4.11 16.68 -7.53
N ILE A 63 -3.75 15.94 -6.49
CA ILE A 63 -2.37 15.59 -6.15
C ILE A 63 -2.00 14.26 -6.78
N ASP A 64 -0.83 14.20 -7.43
CA ASP A 64 -0.33 12.97 -8.06
C ASP A 64 0.14 11.94 -7.02
N PHE A 65 -0.23 10.68 -7.23
CA PHE A 65 0.21 9.58 -6.37
C PHE A 65 0.31 8.25 -7.11
N LYS A 66 1.09 7.32 -6.54
CA LYS A 66 1.23 5.93 -7.00
C LYS A 66 1.21 4.98 -5.80
N LYS A 67 0.73 3.75 -6.02
CA LYS A 67 0.88 2.69 -5.03
C LYS A 67 2.36 2.36 -4.83
N ALA A 68 2.78 2.27 -3.58
CA ALA A 68 4.13 1.91 -3.18
C ALA A 68 4.17 0.43 -2.80
N TYR A 69 5.18 -0.28 -3.31
CA TYR A 69 5.42 -1.68 -3.02
C TYR A 69 6.88 -1.90 -2.64
N ASP A 70 7.12 -2.79 -1.70
CA ASP A 70 8.44 -3.37 -1.45
C ASP A 70 8.59 -4.65 -2.28
N SER A 71 9.70 -4.76 -3.01
CA SER A 71 10.05 -5.99 -3.73
C SER A 71 10.88 -6.91 -2.84
N TYR A 72 10.60 -8.21 -2.88
CA TYR A 72 11.43 -9.23 -2.25
C TYR A 72 11.63 -10.42 -3.19
N GLN A 73 12.76 -11.10 -3.03
CA GLN A 73 13.04 -12.34 -3.75
C GLN A 73 12.56 -13.53 -2.93
N THR A 74 11.90 -14.47 -3.58
CA THR A 74 11.52 -15.77 -3.02
C THR A 74 11.69 -16.83 -4.09
N THR A 75 11.53 -18.10 -3.72
CA THR A 75 11.47 -19.20 -4.68
C THR A 75 10.04 -19.72 -4.80
N GLU A 76 9.63 -20.09 -6.02
CA GLU A 76 8.34 -20.74 -6.30
C GLU A 76 8.52 -21.86 -7.31
N PHE A 77 7.62 -22.85 -7.27
CA PHE A 77 7.56 -23.83 -8.35
C PHE A 77 7.08 -23.14 -9.62
N PRO A 78 7.63 -23.51 -10.78
CA PRO A 78 7.22 -22.93 -12.03
C PRO A 78 5.74 -23.21 -12.30
N TYR A 79 5.04 -22.18 -12.77
CA TYR A 79 3.68 -22.35 -13.28
C TYR A 79 3.76 -23.05 -14.64
N ILE A 80 3.16 -24.24 -14.73
CA ILE A 80 3.03 -24.98 -15.99
C ILE A 80 1.60 -24.76 -16.47
N ASP A 81 1.44 -23.96 -17.53
CA ASP A 81 0.15 -23.84 -18.21
C ASP A 81 -0.12 -25.11 -19.01
N THR A 82 -1.02 -25.95 -18.52
CA THR A 82 -1.37 -27.24 -19.14
C THR A 82 -2.24 -27.09 -20.40
N HIS A 83 -2.74 -25.89 -20.71
CA HIS A 83 -3.60 -25.63 -21.88
C HIS A 83 -2.79 -25.19 -23.11
N MET A 84 -1.56 -24.71 -22.89
CA MET A 84 -0.60 -24.38 -23.92
C MET A 84 0.32 -25.59 -24.05
N GLY A 85 0.16 -26.39 -25.12
CA GLY A 85 0.85 -27.67 -25.31
C GLY A 85 2.28 -27.68 -24.77
N GLY A 86 2.58 -28.68 -23.94
CA GLY A 86 3.69 -28.74 -22.99
C GLY A 86 4.95 -27.98 -23.36
N TYR A 87 5.34 -27.04 -22.52
CA TYR A 87 6.63 -26.35 -22.62
C TYR A 87 7.76 -27.29 -22.20
N GLU A 88 8.50 -27.84 -23.15
CA GLU A 88 9.72 -28.62 -22.90
C GLU A 88 10.86 -27.68 -22.48
N GLY A 89 11.27 -27.74 -21.21
CA GLY A 89 12.43 -26.99 -20.71
C GLY A 89 12.33 -26.45 -19.29
N VAL A 90 11.17 -26.58 -18.65
CA VAL A 90 10.97 -26.17 -17.25
C VAL A 90 10.78 -27.41 -16.39
N ASP A 91 11.71 -27.65 -15.47
CA ASP A 91 11.58 -28.74 -14.49
C ASP A 91 10.48 -28.39 -13.46
N PRO A 92 9.35 -29.11 -13.45
CA PRO A 92 8.23 -28.84 -12.52
C PRO A 92 8.64 -28.92 -11.06
N ASN A 93 9.68 -29.69 -10.75
CA ASN A 93 10.09 -30.02 -9.40
C ASN A 93 11.22 -29.12 -8.89
N LYS A 94 11.70 -28.18 -9.71
CA LYS A 94 12.76 -27.24 -9.34
C LYS A 94 12.18 -25.87 -9.10
N GLN A 95 12.32 -25.37 -7.88
CA GLN A 95 11.92 -24.00 -7.56
C GLN A 95 12.82 -22.99 -8.31
N VAL A 96 12.19 -21.95 -8.82
CA VAL A 96 12.84 -20.85 -9.52
C VAL A 96 12.76 -19.57 -8.68
N PRO A 97 13.79 -18.71 -8.69
CA PRO A 97 13.73 -17.42 -8.02
C PRO A 97 12.71 -16.53 -8.72
N VAL A 98 11.80 -15.95 -7.95
CA VAL A 98 10.79 -15.00 -8.41
C VAL A 98 10.86 -13.73 -7.56
N THR A 99 10.57 -12.59 -8.21
CA THR A 99 10.43 -11.32 -7.50
C THR A 99 8.96 -11.11 -7.20
N LYS A 100 8.63 -10.93 -5.92
CA LYS A 100 7.29 -10.60 -5.46
C LYS A 100 7.23 -9.18 -4.95
N TYR A 101 6.04 -8.63 -4.92
CA TYR A 101 5.75 -7.27 -4.48
C TYR A 101 4.76 -7.30 -3.32
N GLN A 102 5.08 -6.59 -2.25
CA GLN A 102 4.21 -6.40 -1.09
C GLN A 102 3.79 -4.93 -1.02
N PHE A 103 2.48 -4.69 -0.96
CA PHE A 103 1.95 -3.35 -0.80
C PHE A 103 2.45 -2.71 0.51
N LYS A 104 2.92 -1.47 0.40
CA LYS A 104 3.48 -0.69 1.51
C LYS A 104 2.64 0.55 1.83
N GLY A 105 1.96 1.10 0.83
CA GLY A 105 1.22 2.34 0.99
C GLY A 105 1.01 3.11 -0.30
N ILE A 106 0.80 4.42 -0.16
CA ILE A 106 0.66 5.36 -1.27
C ILE A 106 1.84 6.34 -1.25
N ARG A 107 2.57 6.43 -2.36
CA ARG A 107 3.59 7.44 -2.60
C ARG A 107 2.93 8.66 -3.24
N VAL A 108 3.07 9.81 -2.61
CA VAL A 108 2.51 11.10 -3.05
C VAL A 108 3.65 11.98 -3.55
N PHE A 109 3.42 12.70 -4.64
CA PHE A 109 4.35 13.66 -5.22
C PHE A 109 3.88 15.07 -4.86
N LEU A 110 4.77 15.88 -4.28
CA LEU A 110 4.50 17.23 -3.77
C LEU A 110 5.09 18.29 -4.68
#